data_AF-A0A315AIU1-F1
#
_entry.id   AF-A0A315AIU1-F1
#
_cell.length_a   1.000
_cell.length_b   1.000
_cell.length_c   1.000
_cell.angle_alpha   90.00
_cell.angle_beta   90.00
_cell.angle_gamma   90.00
#
_symmetry.space_group_name_H-M   'P 1'
#
loop_
_entity.id
_entity.type
_entity.pdbx_description
1 polymer ?
#
loop_
_entity_poly.entity_id
_entity_poly.type
_entity_poly.pdbx_seq_one_letter_code
_entity_poly.pdbx_strand_id
1 'polypeptide(L)'
;MQHWQWIFHEMAIRCPNFDAYEFIELIKVADRDGLWGYRNLTLLQVPELFLVSRDFTPRTSKFRKAWFRFWFSANIRSIDELWITPPENVQLLRAEFPAPKGRQKTPYPHEIEDVIKCQQIMGIHENVKIRDFAARVIPEALGIK
;
A
#
# COMPACT_ATOMS: atom_id res chain seq x y z
N MET A 1 -13.93 6.68 -9.49
CA MET A 1 -13.42 6.22 -8.18
C MET A 1 -13.62 7.36 -7.17
N GLN A 2 -14.62 7.30 -6.28
CA GLN A 2 -15.01 8.44 -5.41
C GLN A 2 -14.10 8.67 -4.19
N HIS A 3 -13.16 7.76 -3.90
CA HIS A 3 -12.33 7.79 -2.68
C HIS A 3 -10.82 7.85 -2.96
N TRP A 4 -10.43 8.30 -4.16
CA TRP A 4 -9.02 8.30 -4.58
C TRP A 4 -8.13 9.18 -3.69
N GLN A 5 -8.65 10.30 -3.15
CA GLN A 5 -7.88 11.17 -2.25
C GLN A 5 -7.48 10.44 -0.97
N TRP A 6 -8.41 9.66 -0.41
CA TRP A 6 -8.15 8.87 0.78
C TRP A 6 -7.09 7.81 0.52
N ILE A 7 -7.22 7.05 -0.58
CA ILE A 7 -6.23 6.04 -0.97
C ILE A 7 -4.84 6.67 -1.13
N PHE A 8 -4.76 7.80 -1.85
CA PHE A 8 -3.50 8.53 -2.02
C PHE A 8 -2.90 8.96 -0.68
N HIS A 9 -3.71 9.53 0.22
CA HIS A 9 -3.27 9.98 1.54
C HIS A 9 -2.73 8.82 2.39
N GLU A 10 -3.46 7.70 2.44
CA GLU A 10 -3.04 6.49 3.15
C GLU A 10 -1.70 5.96 2.62
N MET A 11 -1.53 5.94 1.31
CA MET A 11 -0.26 5.54 0.70
C MET A 11 0.88 6.50 1.05
N ALA A 12 0.64 7.81 1.00
CA ALA A 12 1.64 8.83 1.28
C ALA A 12 2.14 8.79 2.75
N ILE A 13 1.27 8.40 3.70
CA ILE A 13 1.67 8.19 5.09
C ILE A 13 2.66 7.02 5.23
N ARG A 14 2.44 5.94 4.48
CA ARG A 14 3.21 4.68 4.62
C ARG A 14 4.45 4.62 3.74
N CYS A 15 4.40 5.26 2.57
CA CYS A 15 5.50 5.34 1.60
C CYS A 15 6.10 6.76 1.59
N PRO A 16 7.32 6.94 2.13
CA PRO A 16 7.98 8.24 2.11
C PRO A 16 8.21 8.74 0.67
N ASN A 17 8.04 10.05 0.49
CA ASN A 17 8.24 10.72 -0.80
C ASN A 17 7.39 10.14 -1.95
N PHE A 18 6.21 9.61 -1.63
CA PHE A 18 5.22 9.16 -2.60
C PHE A 18 4.60 10.36 -3.32
N ASP A 19 4.56 10.31 -4.65
CA ASP A 19 4.06 11.41 -5.47
C ASP A 19 2.77 11.04 -6.23
N ALA A 20 2.07 12.07 -6.73
CA ALA A 20 0.81 11.88 -7.45
C ALA A 20 0.98 11.15 -8.79
N TYR A 21 2.15 11.27 -9.45
CA TYR A 21 2.42 10.58 -10.70
C TYR A 21 2.52 9.07 -10.48
N GLU A 22 3.20 8.65 -9.42
CA GLU A 22 3.29 7.28 -8.97
C GLU A 22 1.92 6.68 -8.67
N PHE A 23 1.04 7.46 -8.06
CA PHE A 23 -0.33 7.02 -7.78
C PHE A 23 -1.14 6.80 -9.06
N ILE A 24 -1.04 7.71 -10.02
CA ILE A 24 -1.72 7.56 -11.32
C ILE A 24 -1.20 6.32 -12.07
N GLU A 25 0.11 6.09 -12.07
CA GLU A 25 0.69 4.89 -12.70
C GLU A 25 0.24 3.59 -12.02
N LEU A 26 0.08 3.60 -10.70
CA LEU A 26 -0.47 2.46 -9.97
C LEU A 26 -1.91 2.14 -10.37
N ILE A 27 -2.75 3.16 -10.54
CA ILE A 27 -4.14 2.97 -10.99
C ILE A 27 -4.14 2.34 -12.39
N LYS A 28 -3.31 2.84 -13.32
CA LYS A 28 -3.21 2.26 -14.68
C LYS A 28 -2.77 0.80 -14.67
N VAL A 29 -1.80 0.46 -13.81
CA VAL A 29 -1.34 -0.93 -13.65
C VAL A 29 -2.46 -1.78 -13.06
N ALA A 30 -3.17 -1.29 -12.04
CA ALA A 30 -4.30 -1.99 -11.43
C ALA A 30 -5.45 -2.22 -12.42
N ASP A 31 -5.74 -1.26 -13.29
CA ASP A 31 -6.71 -1.40 -14.39
C ASP A 31 -6.29 -2.50 -15.36
N ARG A 32 -5.02 -2.49 -15.81
CA ARG A 32 -4.47 -3.48 -16.75
C ARG A 32 -4.43 -4.88 -16.16
N ASP A 33 -4.06 -5.00 -14.89
CA ASP A 33 -3.86 -6.27 -14.19
C ASP A 33 -5.19 -6.81 -13.61
N GLY A 34 -6.30 -6.11 -13.83
CA GLY A 34 -7.64 -6.55 -13.44
C GLY A 34 -7.89 -6.56 -11.93
N LEU A 35 -7.17 -5.73 -11.18
CA LEU A 35 -7.21 -5.71 -9.71
C LEU A 35 -8.60 -5.37 -9.15
N TRP A 36 -9.42 -4.66 -9.91
CA TRP A 36 -10.80 -4.35 -9.52
C TRP A 36 -11.75 -5.55 -9.62
N GLY A 37 -11.34 -6.63 -10.29
CA GLY A 37 -12.13 -7.84 -10.48
C GLY A 37 -12.08 -8.82 -9.31
N TYR A 38 -11.22 -8.60 -8.31
CA TYR A 38 -11.12 -9.47 -7.14
C TYR A 38 -12.40 -9.39 -6.31
N ARG A 39 -13.01 -10.56 -6.04
CA ARG A 39 -14.22 -10.66 -5.22
C ARG A 39 -13.88 -10.25 -3.77
N ASN A 40 -14.75 -9.47 -3.16
CA ASN A 40 -14.62 -8.96 -1.78
C ASN A 40 -13.46 -7.97 -1.54
N LEU A 41 -12.93 -7.34 -2.59
CA LEU A 41 -11.97 -6.25 -2.41
C LEU A 41 -12.63 -5.07 -1.69
N THR A 42 -12.20 -4.79 -0.47
CA THR A 42 -12.68 -3.62 0.30
C THR A 42 -11.83 -2.40 0.01
N LEU A 43 -12.42 -1.20 0.15
CA LEU A 43 -11.70 0.06 -0.04
C LEU A 43 -10.46 0.15 0.87
N LEU A 44 -10.54 -0.38 2.09
CA LEU A 44 -9.46 -0.36 3.08
C LEU A 44 -8.21 -1.12 2.64
N GLN A 45 -8.37 -2.15 1.80
CA GLN A 45 -7.29 -3.00 1.35
C GLN A 45 -6.59 -2.46 0.09
N VAL A 46 -7.22 -1.53 -0.64
CA VAL A 46 -6.67 -0.97 -1.87
C VAL A 46 -5.30 -0.29 -1.68
N PRO A 47 -5.08 0.56 -0.65
CA PRO A 47 -3.77 1.16 -0.41
C PRO A 47 -2.68 0.12 -0.18
N GLU A 48 -2.98 -0.92 0.61
CA GLU A 48 -2.02 -1.98 0.93
C GLU A 48 -1.63 -2.77 -0.32
N LEU A 49 -2.61 -3.10 -1.17
CA LEU A 49 -2.35 -3.75 -2.44
C LEU A 49 -1.49 -2.92 -3.37
N PHE A 50 -1.77 -1.62 -3.45
CA PHE A 50 -0.97 -0.71 -4.26
C PHE A 50 0.47 -0.60 -3.75
N LEU A 51 0.68 -0.71 -2.44
CA LEU A 51 2.00 -0.72 -1.84
C LEU A 51 2.75 -2.04 -2.09
N VAL A 52 2.06 -3.19 -2.08
CA VAL A 52 2.69 -4.51 -2.29
C VAL A 52 2.90 -4.82 -3.79
N SER A 53 2.14 -4.20 -4.69
CA SER A 53 2.18 -4.52 -6.13
C SER A 53 3.50 -4.20 -6.83
N ARG A 54 4.34 -3.32 -6.24
CA ARG A 54 5.62 -2.94 -6.83
C ARG A 54 6.61 -2.40 -5.80
N ASP A 55 7.86 -2.29 -6.23
CA ASP A 55 8.89 -1.56 -5.50
C ASP A 55 8.81 -0.05 -5.76
N PHE A 56 9.08 0.73 -4.72
CA PHE A 56 9.15 2.19 -4.79
C PHE A 56 10.61 2.61 -4.73
N THR A 57 11.12 3.18 -5.81
CA THR A 57 12.56 3.42 -5.98
C THR A 57 12.82 4.89 -6.29
N PRO A 58 14.08 5.35 -6.28
CA PRO A 58 14.44 6.68 -6.77
C PRO A 58 14.11 6.91 -8.26
N ARG A 59 13.85 5.84 -9.02
CA ARG A 59 13.42 5.95 -10.42
C ARG A 59 11.93 6.23 -10.55
N THR A 60 11.14 5.85 -9.56
CA THR A 60 9.68 6.01 -9.61
C THR A 60 9.22 7.33 -8.99
N SER A 61 10.00 7.96 -8.11
CA SER A 61 9.77 9.31 -7.59
C SER A 61 11.04 10.14 -7.60
N LYS A 62 10.93 11.41 -8.01
CA LYS A 62 12.05 12.37 -8.05
C LYS A 62 12.56 12.77 -6.66
N PHE A 63 11.73 12.59 -5.64
CA PHE A 63 12.01 13.03 -4.27
C PHE A 63 12.57 11.89 -3.40
N ARG A 64 12.61 10.66 -3.92
CA ARG A 64 13.01 9.47 -3.18
C ARG A 64 14.48 9.15 -3.39
N LYS A 65 15.21 8.92 -2.28
CA LYS A 65 16.63 8.50 -2.31
C LYS A 65 16.83 7.01 -1.97
N ALA A 66 15.95 6.44 -1.16
CA ALA A 66 15.99 5.03 -0.77
C ALA A 66 15.05 4.17 -1.62
N TRP A 67 15.19 2.86 -1.51
CA TRP A 67 14.24 1.90 -2.05
C TRP A 67 13.31 1.44 -0.93
N PHE A 68 12.02 1.35 -1.24
CA PHE A 68 11.01 0.77 -0.37
C PHE A 68 10.37 -0.43 -1.02
N ARG A 69 10.24 -1.50 -0.25
CA ARG A 69 9.46 -2.68 -0.60
C ARG A 69 8.46 -2.97 0.50
N PHE A 70 7.23 -3.31 0.11
CA PHE A 70 6.20 -3.72 1.04
C PHE A 70 5.84 -5.19 0.82
N TRP A 71 5.54 -5.89 1.91
CA TRP A 71 5.02 -7.26 1.87
C TRP A 71 4.20 -7.54 3.13
N PHE A 72 3.38 -8.58 3.08
CA PHE A 72 2.62 -9.02 4.24
C PHE A 72 3.45 -9.96 5.12
N SER A 73 3.28 -9.89 6.44
CA SER A 73 4.01 -10.70 7.42
C SER A 73 3.67 -12.18 7.39
N ALA A 74 2.48 -12.54 6.91
CA ALA A 74 2.05 -13.93 6.79
C ALA A 74 2.69 -14.56 5.54
N ASN A 75 2.97 -15.87 5.62
CA ASN A 75 3.47 -16.66 4.51
C ASN A 75 2.34 -16.96 3.52
N ILE A 76 1.82 -15.89 2.90
CA ILE A 76 0.71 -15.89 1.95
C ILE A 76 1.22 -16.52 0.66
N ARG A 77 0.67 -17.68 0.30
CA ARG A 77 1.09 -18.44 -0.87
C ARG A 77 0.34 -18.03 -2.14
N SER A 78 -0.77 -17.31 -2.00
CA SER A 78 -1.55 -16.78 -3.12
C SER A 78 -2.30 -15.51 -2.73
N ILE A 79 -2.62 -14.68 -3.72
CA ILE A 79 -3.47 -13.50 -3.54
C ILE A 79 -4.82 -13.90 -2.92
N ASP A 80 -5.37 -15.07 -3.26
CA ASP A 80 -6.64 -15.59 -2.71
C ASP A 80 -6.61 -15.89 -1.21
N GLU A 81 -5.45 -16.27 -0.64
CA GLU A 81 -5.30 -16.51 0.79
C GLU A 81 -5.43 -15.23 1.63
N LEU A 82 -5.15 -14.05 1.06
CA LEU A 82 -5.44 -12.76 1.72
C LEU A 82 -6.95 -12.49 1.81
N TRP A 83 -7.75 -13.02 0.88
CA TRP A 83 -9.14 -12.63 0.66
C TRP A 83 -10.17 -13.58 1.27
N ILE A 84 -9.91 -14.90 1.24
CA ILE A 84 -10.89 -15.92 1.63
C ILE A 84 -10.83 -16.19 3.14
N THR A 85 -9.63 -16.21 3.72
CA THR A 85 -9.43 -16.44 5.14
C THR A 85 -8.16 -15.72 5.57
N PRO A 86 -8.25 -14.41 5.89
CA PRO A 86 -7.10 -13.68 6.39
C PRO A 86 -6.56 -14.41 7.63
N PRO A 87 -5.27 -14.76 7.68
CA PRO A 87 -4.71 -15.25 8.93
C PRO A 87 -4.90 -14.19 10.01
N GLU A 88 -5.23 -14.61 11.23
CA GLU A 88 -5.29 -13.71 12.36
C GLU A 88 -3.95 -12.97 12.46
N ASN A 89 -3.97 -11.63 12.38
CA ASN A 89 -2.80 -10.75 12.48
C ASN A 89 -1.86 -10.69 11.27
N VAL A 90 -2.39 -10.55 10.04
CA VAL A 90 -1.58 -10.07 8.91
C VAL A 90 -1.12 -8.63 9.17
N GLN A 91 0.18 -8.38 9.03
CA GLN A 91 0.77 -7.04 9.13
C GLN A 91 1.35 -6.64 7.79
N LEU A 92 1.19 -5.37 7.40
CA LEU A 92 1.94 -4.80 6.29
C LEU A 92 3.33 -4.39 6.81
N LEU A 93 4.36 -4.97 6.21
CA LEU A 93 5.76 -4.68 6.48
C LEU A 93 6.33 -3.81 5.37
N ARG A 94 7.28 -2.94 5.72
CA ARG A 94 8.06 -2.13 4.79
C ARG A 94 9.54 -2.31 5.09
N ALA A 95 10.32 -2.60 4.05
CA ALA A 95 11.77 -2.47 4.08
C ALA A 95 12.18 -1.10 3.54
N GLU A 96 13.18 -0.50 4.15
CA GLU A 96 14.00 0.56 3.56
C GLU A 96 15.41 0.02 3.31
N PHE A 97 15.96 0.30 2.13
CA PHE A 97 17.30 -0.15 1.74
C PHE A 97 17.89 0.75 0.65
N PRO A 98 19.23 0.81 0.51
CA PRO A 98 19.88 1.59 -0.52
C PRO A 98 19.70 0.92 -1.88
N ALA A 99 20.07 1.62 -2.96
CA ALA A 99 20.01 1.02 -4.28
C ALA A 99 20.85 -0.27 -4.33
N PRO A 100 20.28 -1.41 -4.77
CA PRO A 100 21.00 -2.68 -4.81
C PRO A 100 22.20 -2.58 -5.75
N LYS A 101 23.31 -3.22 -5.38
CA LYS A 101 24.56 -3.14 -6.14
C LYS A 101 24.47 -4.00 -7.41
N GLY A 102 24.90 -3.44 -8.55
CA GLY A 102 25.01 -4.19 -9.80
C GLY A 102 23.67 -4.52 -10.46
N ARG A 103 23.48 -5.78 -10.88
CA ARG A 103 22.26 -6.25 -11.59
C ARG A 103 21.17 -6.80 -10.65
N GLN A 104 21.39 -6.74 -9.35
CA GLN A 104 20.47 -7.27 -8.36
C GLN A 104 19.17 -6.46 -8.33
N LYS A 105 18.03 -7.14 -8.48
CA LYS A 105 16.69 -6.51 -8.45
C LYS A 105 16.08 -6.44 -7.06
N THR A 106 16.56 -7.26 -6.12
CA THR A 106 15.96 -7.44 -4.79
C THR A 106 17.08 -7.52 -3.77
N PRO A 107 17.05 -6.71 -2.70
CA PRO A 107 18.06 -6.75 -1.65
C PRO A 107 18.05 -8.11 -0.96
N TYR A 108 19.22 -8.60 -0.58
CA TYR A 108 19.32 -9.73 0.32
C TYR A 108 18.74 -9.36 1.70
N PRO A 109 18.29 -10.33 2.50
CA PRO A 109 17.73 -10.05 3.83
C PRO A 109 18.64 -9.21 4.74
N HIS A 110 19.97 -9.33 4.59
CA HIS A 110 20.95 -8.55 5.35
C HIS A 110 21.21 -7.13 4.79
N GLU A 111 20.72 -6.83 3.60
CA GLU A 111 20.79 -5.49 2.96
C GLU A 111 19.55 -4.65 3.28
N ILE A 112 18.56 -5.22 3.98
CA ILE A 112 17.41 -4.49 4.48
C ILE A 112 17.86 -3.75 5.74
N GLU A 113 18.01 -2.44 5.63
CA GLU A 113 18.53 -1.58 6.72
C GLU A 113 17.53 -1.50 7.87
N ASP A 114 16.24 -1.35 7.54
CA ASP A 114 15.15 -1.30 8.50
C ASP A 114 13.92 -2.06 7.99
N VAL A 115 13.35 -2.92 8.84
CA VAL A 115 12.01 -3.50 8.63
C VAL A 115 11.04 -2.82 9.58
N ILE A 116 10.19 -1.96 9.03
CA ILE A 116 9.18 -1.23 9.78
C ILE A 116 7.84 -1.93 9.61
N LYS A 117 7.16 -2.16 10.73
CA LYS A 117 5.75 -2.57 10.74
C LYS A 117 4.91 -1.34 10.44
N CYS A 118 4.32 -1.28 9.25
CA CYS A 118 3.55 -0.12 8.83
C CYS A 118 2.15 -0.10 9.46
N GLN A 119 1.54 -1.27 9.70
CA GLN A 119 0.31 -1.44 10.48
C GLN A 119 -0.09 -2.92 10.59
N GLN A 120 -0.91 -3.23 11.60
CA GLN A 120 -1.69 -4.47 11.66
C GLN A 120 -2.95 -4.28 10.81
N ILE A 121 -3.24 -5.23 9.92
CA ILE A 121 -4.58 -5.33 9.34
C ILE A 121 -5.48 -5.65 10.53
N MET A 122 -6.27 -4.67 11.00
CA MET A 122 -7.31 -4.97 11.99
C MET A 122 -8.11 -6.13 11.43
N GLY A 123 -8.32 -7.17 12.26
CA GLY A 123 -9.00 -8.39 11.85
C GLY A 123 -10.21 -8.03 11.00
N ILE A 124 -10.44 -8.80 9.94
CA ILE A 124 -11.47 -8.56 8.90
C ILE A 124 -12.92 -8.52 9.47
N HIS A 125 -13.06 -8.56 10.78
CA HIS A 125 -14.25 -8.23 11.53
C HIS A 125 -14.03 -7.03 12.46
N GLU A 126 -14.08 -5.80 11.94
CA GLU A 126 -14.80 -4.74 12.64
C GLU A 126 -15.22 -3.61 11.70
N ASN A 127 -16.53 -3.54 11.49
CA ASN A 127 -17.30 -2.57 10.71
C ASN A 127 -17.36 -1.19 11.40
N VAL A 128 -16.26 -0.72 11.98
CA VAL A 128 -16.31 0.38 12.95
C VAL A 128 -15.41 1.53 12.47
N LYS A 129 -16.08 2.62 12.02
CA LYS A 129 -15.59 4.01 11.81
C LYS A 129 -15.22 4.50 10.40
N ILE A 130 -15.53 3.77 9.32
CA ILE A 130 -15.47 4.39 7.96
C ILE A 130 -16.45 5.57 7.86
N ARG A 131 -17.64 5.47 8.48
CA ARG A 131 -18.62 6.57 8.52
C ARG A 131 -18.11 7.81 9.27
N ASP A 132 -17.41 7.63 10.39
CA ASP A 132 -16.98 8.75 11.24
C ASP A 132 -15.76 9.48 10.66
N PHE A 133 -14.88 8.79 9.94
CA PHE A 133 -13.70 9.40 9.31
C PHE A 133 -14.06 10.08 7.98
N ALA A 134 -14.89 9.42 7.14
CA ALA A 134 -15.40 10.01 5.91
C ALA A 134 -16.22 11.29 6.19
N ALA A 135 -17.03 11.31 7.25
CA ALA A 135 -17.80 12.50 7.64
C ALA A 135 -16.91 13.69 8.07
N ARG A 136 -15.67 13.44 8.51
CA ARG A 136 -14.76 14.47 9.04
C ARG A 136 -13.82 15.04 7.98
N VAL A 137 -13.34 14.20 7.05
CA VAL A 137 -12.31 14.57 6.07
C VAL A 137 -12.91 15.05 4.73
N ILE A 138 -14.11 14.55 4.36
CA ILE A 138 -14.75 14.91 3.07
C ILE A 138 -15.15 16.40 3.00
N PRO A 139 -15.68 17.06 4.05
CA PRO A 139 -16.02 18.49 3.98
C PRO A 139 -14.80 19.40 3.81
N GLU A 140 -13.69 19.11 4.51
CA GLU A 140 -12.44 19.89 4.43
C GLU A 140 -11.76 19.74 3.06
N ALA A 141 -11.77 18.55 2.46
CA ALA A 141 -11.19 18.31 1.14
C ALA A 141 -12.03 18.86 -0.03
N LEU A 142 -13.32 19.14 0.19
CA LEU A 142 -14.24 19.70 -0.81
C LEU A 142 -14.52 21.20 -0.64
N GLY A 143 -13.98 21.84 0.41
CA GLY A 143 -14.19 23.27 0.67
C GLY A 143 -15.63 23.64 0.99
N ILE A 144 -16.44 22.69 1.44
CA ILE A 144 -17.83 22.90 1.86
C ILE A 144 -17.79 23.18 3.37
N LYS A 145 -18.05 24.42 3.76
CA LYS A 145 -18.31 24.80 5.17
C LYS A 145 -19.67 24.28 5.63
#